data_AF-A0A936FHN2-F1
#
_entry.id   AF-A0A936FHN2-F1
#
_cell.length_a   1.000
_cell.length_b   1.000
_cell.length_c   1.000
_cell.angle_alpha   90.00
_cell.angle_beta   90.00
_cell.angle_gamma   90.00
#
_symmetry.space_group_name_H-M   'P 1'
#
loop_
_entity.id
_entity.type
_entity.pdbx_description
1 polymer ?
#
loop_
_entity_poly.entity_id
_entity_poly.type
_entity_poly.pdbx_seq_one_letter_code
_entity_poly.pdbx_strand_id
1 'polypeptide(L)'
;MNAPIAPGGLAAPITTYSSREFTRDVAAAKRAAANGPVFITDRGEPAYALLTIEEYHRLKAGSKPRSLLEVMQSLPDTSDIEFEPPRLDDVVLRVPDFETD
;
A
#
# COMPACT_ATOMS: atom_id res chain seq x y z
N MET A 1 19.84 -8.97 24.45
CA MET A 1 20.33 -8.11 23.35
C MET A 1 19.25 -8.11 22.29
N ASN A 2 18.35 -7.12 22.29
CA ASN A 2 17.32 -6.98 21.25
C ASN A 2 17.93 -6.15 20.12
N ALA A 3 18.03 -6.73 18.93
CA ALA A 3 18.46 -5.99 17.76
C ALA A 3 17.38 -4.95 17.38
N PRO A 4 17.77 -3.71 17.03
CA PRO A 4 16.81 -2.72 16.57
C PRO A 4 16.38 -3.10 15.16
N ILE A 5 15.07 -3.28 14.98
CA ILE A 5 14.45 -3.40 13.67
C ILE A 5 14.62 -2.04 12.98
N ALA A 6 15.37 -1.98 11.88
CA ALA A 6 15.72 -0.73 11.22
C ALA A 6 14.47 0.02 10.70
N PRO A 7 14.43 1.36 10.76
CA PRO A 7 13.24 2.14 10.47
C PRO A 7 13.09 2.37 8.97
N GLY A 8 12.26 1.57 8.31
CA GLY A 8 11.66 1.94 7.03
C GLY A 8 10.43 2.82 7.26
N GLY A 9 10.60 4.15 7.19
CA GLY A 9 9.54 5.08 6.78
C GLY A 9 8.46 5.54 7.78
N LEU A 10 8.60 5.30 9.10
CA LEU A 10 7.63 5.80 10.09
C LEU A 10 8.36 6.58 11.19
N ALA A 11 8.47 7.90 11.05
CA ALA A 11 9.08 8.79 12.03
C ALA A 11 8.25 8.97 13.34
N ALA A 12 7.20 8.16 13.53
CA ALA A 12 6.38 8.15 14.74
C ALA A 12 6.86 7.05 15.71
N PRO A 13 6.88 7.31 17.04
CA PRO A 13 7.34 6.33 18.02
C PRO A 13 6.47 5.07 18.00
N ILE A 14 7.08 3.91 17.77
CA ILE A 14 6.41 2.61 17.81
C ILE A 14 6.28 2.17 19.27
N THR A 15 5.06 1.92 19.73
CA THR A 15 4.81 1.39 21.07
C THR A 15 4.62 -0.13 20.99
N THR A 16 5.15 -0.89 21.93
CA THR A 16 5.04 -2.36 21.94
C THR A 16 4.39 -2.84 23.23
N TYR A 17 3.43 -3.76 23.10
CA TYR A 17 2.77 -4.48 24.19
C TYR A 17 2.95 -5.98 23.97
N SER A 18 3.10 -6.75 25.04
CA SER A 18 2.83 -8.18 24.96
C SER A 18 1.34 -8.45 24.81
N SER A 19 0.96 -9.63 24.29
CA SER A 19 -0.45 -10.06 24.27
C SER A 19 -1.13 -9.94 25.63
N ARG A 20 -0.40 -10.22 26.73
CA ARG A 20 -0.93 -10.12 28.10
C ARG A 20 -1.18 -8.67 28.51
N GLU A 21 -0.27 -7.75 28.19
CA GLU A 21 -0.43 -6.33 28.51
C GLU A 21 -1.55 -5.70 27.67
N PHE A 22 -1.64 -6.06 26.38
CA PHE A 22 -2.74 -5.64 25.52
C PHE A 22 -4.10 -6.06 26.07
N THR A 23 -4.27 -7.34 26.45
CA THR A 23 -5.55 -7.82 27.01
C THR A 23 -5.87 -7.18 28.35
N ARG A 24 -4.86 -6.85 29.17
CA ARG A 24 -5.05 -6.21 30.48
C ARG A 24 -5.53 -4.77 30.35
N ASP A 25 -5.04 -4.03 29.35
CA ASP A 25 -5.39 -2.62 29.15
C ASP A 25 -5.51 -2.25 27.66
N VAL A 26 -6.61 -2.71 27.07
CA VAL A 26 -6.95 -2.41 25.66
C VAL A 26 -7.14 -0.91 25.44
N ALA A 27 -7.63 -0.17 26.45
CA ALA A 27 -7.88 1.26 26.34
C ALA A 27 -6.58 2.07 26.23
N ALA A 28 -5.54 1.71 26.99
CA ALA A 28 -4.22 2.28 26.84
C ALA A 28 -3.63 1.98 25.45
N ALA A 29 -3.74 0.74 24.97
CA ALA A 29 -3.26 0.38 23.64
C ALA A 29 -3.96 1.20 22.53
N LYS A 30 -5.29 1.42 22.62
CA LYS A 30 -6.02 2.29 21.68
C LYS A 30 -5.56 3.74 21.72
N ARG A 31 -5.30 4.29 22.92
CA ARG A 31 -4.74 5.66 23.06
C ARG A 31 -3.33 5.76 22.49
N ALA A 32 -2.50 4.74 22.70
CA ALA A 32 -1.18 4.66 22.10
C ALA A 32 -1.27 4.59 20.56
N ALA A 33 -2.22 3.82 20.03
CA ALA A 33 -2.47 3.69 18.59
C ALA A 33 -2.86 5.02 17.91
N ALA A 34 -3.37 6.00 18.66
CA ALA A 34 -3.65 7.34 18.14
C ALA A 34 -2.39 8.16 17.85
N ASN A 35 -1.25 7.82 18.47
CA ASN A 35 0.03 8.51 18.30
C ASN A 35 0.99 7.79 17.34
N GLY A 36 0.68 6.55 16.98
CA GLY A 36 1.53 5.73 16.12
C GLY A 36 1.15 4.25 16.20
N PRO A 37 1.72 3.41 15.34
CA PRO A 37 1.46 1.98 15.36
C PRO A 37 1.84 1.34 16.70
N VAL A 38 0.98 0.44 17.16
CA VAL A 38 1.23 -0.39 18.34
C VAL A 38 1.48 -1.82 17.90
N PHE A 39 2.62 -2.39 18.28
CA PHE A 39 2.90 -3.81 18.05
C PHE A 39 2.50 -4.64 19.26
N ILE A 40 1.87 -5.78 18.98
CA ILE A 40 1.48 -6.77 19.97
C ILE A 40 2.33 -8.01 19.75
N THR A 41 3.11 -8.38 20.76
CA THR A 41 4.05 -9.51 20.65
C THR A 41 3.47 -10.79 21.24
N ASP A 42 3.73 -11.91 20.58
CA ASP A 42 3.64 -13.24 21.18
C ASP A 42 5.05 -13.82 21.37
N ARG A 43 5.33 -14.37 22.54
CA ARG A 43 6.64 -14.94 22.93
C ARG A 43 7.86 -14.03 22.62
N GLY A 44 7.67 -12.72 22.68
CA GLY A 44 8.72 -11.72 22.46
C GLY A 44 8.84 -11.21 21.02
N GLU A 45 8.11 -11.82 20.07
CA GLU A 45 8.13 -11.42 18.65
C GLU A 45 6.85 -10.69 18.27
N PRO A 46 6.90 -9.57 17.51
CA PRO A 46 5.72 -8.90 16.98
C PRO A 46 4.87 -9.87 16.14
N ALA A 47 3.61 -10.05 16.54
CA ALA A 47 2.67 -10.94 15.87
C ALA A 47 1.49 -10.18 15.26
N TYR A 48 1.10 -9.06 15.87
CA TYR A 48 0.01 -8.20 15.38
C TYR A 48 0.39 -6.73 15.49
N ALA A 49 -0.31 -5.89 14.72
CA ALA A 49 -0.25 -4.44 14.82
C ALA A 49 -1.65 -3.87 15.03
N LEU A 50 -1.77 -2.88 15.89
CA LEU A 50 -2.97 -2.07 16.09
C LEU A 50 -2.73 -0.67 15.52
N LEU A 51 -3.67 -0.24 14.67
CA LEU A 51 -3.69 1.04 13.99
C LEU A 51 -5.06 1.69 14.16
N THR A 52 -5.13 3.01 14.04
CA THR A 52 -6.42 3.64 13.74
C THR A 52 -6.90 3.19 12.35
N ILE A 53 -8.22 3.21 12.14
CA ILE A 53 -8.79 2.82 10.85
C ILE A 53 -8.36 3.76 9.73
N GLU A 54 -8.18 5.05 10.05
CA GLU A 54 -7.67 6.08 9.13
C GLU A 54 -6.25 5.78 8.66
N GLU A 55 -5.36 5.41 9.60
CA GLU A 55 -3.97 5.02 9.31
C GLU A 55 -3.92 3.79 8.40
N TYR A 56 -4.73 2.77 8.72
CA TYR A 56 -4.86 1.58 7.89
C TYR A 56 -5.32 1.93 6.46
N HIS A 57 -6.32 2.80 6.31
CA HIS A 57 -6.77 3.25 5.00
C HIS A 57 -5.72 4.05 4.25
N ARG A 58 -4.93 4.89 4.93
CA ARG A 58 -3.83 5.63 4.31
C ARG A 58 -2.73 4.70 3.78
N LEU A 59 -2.33 3.71 4.58
CA LEU A 59 -1.36 2.68 4.16
C LEU A 59 -1.90 1.86 2.96
N LYS A 60 -3.19 1.50 3.00
CA LYS A 60 -3.85 0.83 1.88
C LYS A 60 -3.96 1.71 0.64
N ALA A 61 -4.18 3.01 0.80
CA ALA A 61 -4.21 3.97 -0.31
C ALA A 61 -2.83 4.13 -0.97
N GLY A 62 -1.75 4.08 -0.18
CA GLY A 62 -0.37 3.97 -0.70
C GLY A 62 -0.10 2.65 -1.44
N SER A 63 -1.02 1.69 -1.36
CA SER A 63 -0.99 0.42 -2.09
C SER A 63 -1.94 0.40 -3.30
N LYS A 64 -2.50 1.55 -3.72
CA LYS A 64 -3.28 1.58 -4.98
C LYS A 64 -2.35 1.12 -6.12
N PRO A 65 -2.77 0.12 -6.93
CA PRO A 65 -2.03 -0.19 -8.13
C PRO A 65 -1.97 1.08 -8.97
N ARG A 66 -0.76 1.43 -9.43
CA ARG A 66 -0.57 2.61 -10.28
C ARG A 66 -1.56 2.52 -11.44
N SER A 67 -2.28 3.60 -11.70
CA SER A 67 -3.09 3.69 -12.92
C SER A 67 -2.17 3.58 -14.13
N LEU A 68 -2.70 3.12 -15.28
CA LEU A 68 -1.91 3.10 -16.52
C LEU A 68 -1.31 4.47 -16.82
N LEU A 69 -2.07 5.54 -16.57
CA LEU A 69 -1.62 6.92 -16.73
C LEU A 69 -0.42 7.24 -15.83
N GLU A 70 -0.48 6.92 -14.54
CA GLU A 70 0.65 7.13 -13.61
C GLU A 70 1.89 6.33 -14.00
N VAL A 71 1.70 5.11 -14.53
CA VAL A 71 2.81 4.31 -15.06
C VAL A 71 3.42 5.01 -16.27
N MET A 72 2.61 5.46 -17.23
CA MET A 72 3.08 6.15 -18.44
C MET A 72 3.82 7.45 -18.11
N GLN A 73 3.33 8.26 -17.17
CA GLN A 73 4.00 9.47 -16.72
C GLN A 73 5.35 9.22 -16.04
N SER A 74 5.56 8.02 -15.50
CA SER A 74 6.82 7.64 -14.86
C SER A 74 7.87 7.09 -15.83
N LEU A 75 7.50 6.87 -17.10
CA LEU A 75 8.46 6.45 -18.13
C LEU A 75 9.38 7.61 -18.49
N PRO A 76 10.65 7.34 -18.85
CA PRO A 76 11.56 8.37 -19.35
C PRO A 76 10.98 9.05 -20.59
N ASP A 77 11.41 10.29 -20.84
CA ASP A 77 11.06 10.97 -22.08
C ASP A 77 11.54 10.14 -23.28
N THR A 78 10.61 9.91 -24.22
CA THR A 78 10.82 9.11 -25.42
C THR A 78 10.53 9.91 -26.69
N SER A 79 10.46 11.24 -26.57
CA SER A 79 10.21 12.16 -27.69
C SER A 79 11.24 12.04 -28.83
N ASP A 80 12.44 11.55 -28.52
CA ASP A 80 13.52 11.33 -29.50
C ASP A 80 13.45 9.95 -30.21
N ILE A 81 12.49 9.08 -29.85
CA ILE A 81 12.34 7.78 -30.50
C ILE A 81 11.56 7.96 -31.80
N GLU A 82 12.23 7.71 -32.93
CA GLU A 82 11.58 7.64 -34.24
C GLU A 82 10.75 6.35 -34.34
N PHE A 83 9.44 6.48 -34.15
CA PHE A 83 8.48 5.38 -34.20
C PHE A 83 7.59 5.51 -35.43
N GLU A 84 7.84 4.68 -36.43
CA GLU A 84 6.97 4.53 -37.61
C GLU A 84 6.13 3.26 -37.45
N PRO A 85 4.92 3.33 -36.87
CA PRO A 85 4.08 2.14 -36.69
C PRO A 85 3.69 1.57 -38.05
N PRO A 86 3.73 0.23 -38.23
CA PRO A 86 3.22 -0.38 -39.45
C PRO A 86 1.73 -0.05 -39.59
N ARG A 87 1.32 0.34 -40.81
CA ARG A 87 -0.09 0.50 -41.13
C ARG A 87 -0.73 -0.87 -41.26
N LEU A 88 -1.92 -1.02 -40.67
CA LEU A 88 -2.77 -2.17 -40.93
C LEU A 88 -3.44 -1.95 -42.29
N ASP A 89 -2.77 -2.35 -43.37
CA ASP A 89 -3.30 -2.18 -44.72
C ASP A 89 -4.35 -3.26 -45.07
N ASP A 90 -4.22 -4.46 -44.48
CA ASP A 90 -5.03 -5.65 -44.79
C ASP A 90 -6.02 -6.04 -43.67
N VAL A 91 -6.48 -5.07 -42.86
CA VAL A 91 -7.46 -5.34 -41.80
C VAL A 91 -8.82 -4.78 -42.15
N VAL A 92 -9.76 -5.69 -42.39
CA VAL A 92 -11.19 -5.36 -42.51
C VAL A 92 -11.72 -5.12 -41.09
N LEU A 93 -11.87 -3.85 -40.73
CA LEU A 93 -12.61 -3.44 -39.53
C LEU A 93 -14.04 -3.96 -39.65
N ARG A 94 -14.37 -4.99 -38.88
CA ARG A 94 -15.76 -5.44 -38.71
C ARG A 94 -16.41 -4.57 -37.66
N VAL A 95 -17.53 -3.95 -38.03
CA VAL A 95 -18.44 -3.34 -37.06
C VAL A 95 -19.00 -4.49 -36.21
N PRO A 96 -18.86 -4.46 -34.88
CA PRO A 96 -19.51 -5.45 -34.03
C PRO A 96 -21.02 -5.34 -34.19
N ASP A 97 -21.69 -6.48 -34.32
CA ASP A 97 -23.15 -6.53 -34.23
C ASP A 97 -23.53 -6.29 -32.77
N PHE A 98 -23.87 -5.05 -32.43
CA PHE A 98 -24.47 -4.71 -31.16
C PHE A 98 -25.96 -5.00 -31.28
N GLU A 99 -26.40 -6.12 -30.73
CA GLU A 99 -27.84 -6.38 -30.58
C GLU A 99 -28.43 -5.30 -29.67
N THR A 100 -29.36 -4.51 -30.19
CA THR A 100 -30.25 -3.65 -29.40
C THR A 100 -31.36 -4.51 -28.83
N ASP A 101 -31.30 -4.78 -27.52
CA ASP A 101 -32.45 -5.17 -26.70
C ASP A 101 -33.20 -3.90 -26.22
#